data_AF-A0A376L2F5-F1
#
_entry.id   AF-A0A376L2F5-F1
#
_cell.length_a   1.000
_cell.length_b   1.000
_cell.length_c   1.000
_cell.angle_alpha   90.00
_cell.angle_beta   90.00
_cell.angle_gamma   90.00
#
_symmetry.space_group_name_H-M   'P 1'
#
loop_
_entity.id
_entity.type
_entity.pdbx_description
1 polymer ?
#
loop_
_entity_poly.entity_id
_entity_poly.type
_entity_poly.pdbx_seq_one_letter_code
_entity_poly.pdbx_strand_id
1 'polypeptide(L)'
;MGYLMVKSNCFGLADYFRQLGFADTEQAAQFFAWLLCWHDIGKFARSFQQLYLHPDLKVPEGSRKNYEKISSFNAGLLVVASLLSECEELLPFIFTLSAQT
;
A
#
# COMPACT_ATOMS: atom_id res chain seq x y z
N MET A 1 -6.77 9.68 -5.69
CA MET A 1 -5.84 10.41 -6.59
C MET A 1 -5.17 9.49 -7.61
N GLY A 2 -4.52 8.38 -7.20
CA GLY A 2 -3.86 7.46 -8.14
C GLY A 2 -4.70 7.00 -9.33
N TYR A 3 -5.96 6.62 -9.09
CA TYR A 3 -6.90 6.24 -10.15
C TYR A 3 -6.97 7.29 -11.28
N LEU A 4 -7.27 8.55 -10.92
CA LEU A 4 -7.39 9.65 -11.88
C LEU A 4 -6.07 9.98 -12.58
N MET A 5 -4.93 9.76 -11.90
CA MET A 5 -3.61 9.95 -12.48
C MET A 5 -3.36 8.97 -13.63
N VAL A 6 -3.76 7.71 -13.49
CA VAL A 6 -3.67 6.73 -14.59
C VAL A 6 -4.67 7.05 -15.69
N LYS A 7 -5.94 7.35 -15.35
CA LYS A 7 -6.97 7.69 -16.35
C LYS A 7 -6.60 8.92 -17.20
N SER A 8 -5.92 9.89 -16.60
CA SER A 8 -5.46 11.10 -17.29
C SER A 8 -4.06 10.97 -17.90
N ASN A 9 -3.47 9.78 -17.84
CA ASN A 9 -2.09 9.49 -18.25
C ASN A 9 -1.06 10.49 -17.67
N CYS A 10 -1.27 10.94 -16.43
CA CYS A 10 -0.32 11.83 -15.75
C CYS A 10 1.04 11.14 -15.68
N PHE A 11 2.11 11.87 -16.04
CA PHE A 11 3.48 11.35 -16.04
C PHE A 11 3.68 10.09 -16.92
N GLY A 12 2.80 9.83 -17.88
CA GLY A 12 2.87 8.64 -18.74
C GLY A 12 2.46 7.34 -18.04
N LEU A 13 1.78 7.42 -16.89
CA LEU A 13 1.44 6.24 -16.08
C LEU A 13 0.66 5.18 -16.86
N ALA A 14 -0.31 5.56 -17.70
CA ALA A 14 -1.08 4.59 -18.49
C ALA A 14 -0.19 3.86 -19.51
N ASP A 15 0.77 4.55 -20.10
CA ASP A 15 1.71 3.96 -21.05
C ASP A 15 2.70 3.02 -20.36
N TYR A 16 3.17 3.37 -19.16
CA TYR A 16 3.99 2.47 -18.34
C TYR A 16 3.21 1.21 -17.92
N PHE A 17 1.96 1.35 -17.48
CA PHE A 17 1.14 0.19 -17.15
C PHE A 17 0.91 -0.73 -18.35
N ARG A 18 0.75 -0.16 -19.55
CA ARG A 18 0.67 -0.94 -20.80
C ARG A 18 1.96 -1.71 -21.06
N GLN A 19 3.13 -1.09 -20.86
CA GLN A 19 4.43 -1.76 -20.99
C GLN A 19 4.62 -2.89 -19.95
N LEU A 20 4.02 -2.75 -18.77
CA LEU A 20 4.00 -3.77 -17.71
C LEU A 20 2.97 -4.88 -17.97
N GLY A 21 2.23 -4.84 -19.08
CA GLY A 21 1.29 -5.89 -19.48
C GLY A 21 -0.18 -5.64 -19.11
N PHE A 22 -0.53 -4.48 -18.53
CA PHE A 22 -1.93 -4.13 -18.32
C PHE A 22 -2.58 -3.72 -19.65
N ALA A 23 -3.42 -4.60 -20.19
CA ALA A 23 -4.19 -4.32 -21.40
C ALA A 23 -5.30 -3.30 -21.17
N ASP A 24 -5.89 -3.29 -19.97
CA ASP A 24 -7.00 -2.43 -19.59
C ASP A 24 -6.55 -1.28 -18.67
N THR A 25 -6.76 -0.04 -19.12
CA THR A 25 -6.42 1.16 -18.38
C THR A 25 -7.28 1.33 -17.12
N GLU A 26 -8.50 0.80 -17.11
CA GLU A 26 -9.36 0.79 -15.93
C GLU A 26 -8.75 -0.06 -14.81
N GLN A 27 -8.33 -1.27 -15.16
CA GLN A 27 -7.64 -2.19 -14.26
C GLN A 27 -6.33 -1.61 -13.73
N ALA A 28 -5.52 -1.02 -14.61
CA ALA A 28 -4.31 -0.32 -14.22
C ALA A 28 -4.57 0.83 -13.22
N ALA A 29 -5.64 1.60 -13.45
CA ALA A 29 -6.01 2.72 -12.59
C ALA A 29 -6.48 2.24 -11.20
N GLN A 30 -7.28 1.18 -11.15
CA GLN A 30 -7.74 0.57 -9.90
C GLN A 30 -6.56 -0.06 -9.13
N PHE A 31 -5.66 -0.76 -9.82
CA PHE A 31 -4.46 -1.32 -9.23
C PHE A 31 -3.55 -0.23 -8.65
N PHE A 32 -3.29 0.84 -9.40
CA PHE A 32 -2.45 1.94 -8.91
C PHE A 32 -3.09 2.66 -7.72
N ALA A 33 -4.41 2.84 -7.74
CA ALA A 33 -5.14 3.39 -6.60
C ALA A 33 -5.02 2.49 -5.37
N TRP A 34 -5.21 1.18 -5.53
CA TRP A 34 -5.02 0.19 -4.48
C TRP A 34 -3.60 0.25 -3.92
N LEU A 35 -2.57 0.24 -4.78
CA LEU A 35 -1.17 0.31 -4.37
C LEU A 35 -0.89 1.55 -3.51
N LEU A 36 -1.41 2.71 -3.94
CA LEU A 36 -1.30 3.94 -3.17
C LEU A 36 -2.12 3.91 -1.87
N CYS A 37 -3.20 3.14 -1.73
CA CYS A 37 -3.88 3.00 -0.44
C CYS A 37 -2.97 2.33 0.62
N TRP A 38 -2.04 1.47 0.20
CA TRP A 38 -1.13 0.77 1.11
C TRP A 38 0.12 1.58 1.49
N HIS A 39 0.42 2.68 0.80
CA HIS A 39 1.71 3.40 0.96
C HIS A 39 2.01 3.84 2.41
N ASP A 40 0.96 4.14 3.17
CA ASP A 40 1.06 4.65 4.54
C ASP A 40 0.76 3.57 5.59
N ILE A 41 0.62 2.30 5.22
CA ILE A 41 0.27 1.25 6.18
C ILE A 41 1.30 1.10 7.31
N GLY A 42 2.57 1.43 7.04
CA GLY A 42 3.60 1.46 8.07
C GLY A 42 3.39 2.52 9.16
N LYS A 43 2.46 3.48 8.98
CA LYS A 43 2.06 4.41 10.05
C LYS A 43 1.27 3.72 11.16
N PHE A 44 0.67 2.55 10.90
CA PHE A 44 0.04 1.73 11.94
C PHE A 44 1.05 0.96 12.78
N ALA A 45 2.32 0.90 12.38
CA ALA A 45 3.37 0.31 13.20
C ALA A 45 3.59 1.13 14.48
N ARG A 46 3.70 0.45 15.62
CA ARG A 46 3.87 1.10 16.92
C ARG A 46 5.14 1.95 17.00
N SER A 47 6.20 1.54 16.29
CA SER A 47 7.45 2.31 16.13
C SER A 47 7.23 3.68 15.48
N PHE A 48 6.22 3.82 14.62
CA PHE A 48 5.82 5.09 14.03
C PHE A 48 4.83 5.85 14.91
N GLN A 49 3.81 5.19 15.44
CA GLN A 49 2.76 5.83 16.25
C GLN A 49 3.32 6.50 17.52
N GLN A 50 4.38 5.94 18.14
CA GLN A 50 5.02 6.55 19.31
C GLN A 50 5.64 7.93 19.03
N LEU A 51 5.92 8.28 17.77
CA LEU A 51 6.49 9.58 17.39
C LEU A 51 5.45 10.70 17.40
N TYR A 52 4.16 10.38 17.30
CA TYR A 52 3.07 11.33 17.11
C TYR A 52 1.93 11.06 18.10
N LEU A 53 2.27 10.97 19.39
CA LEU A 53 1.29 10.72 20.45
C LEU A 53 0.46 11.98 20.73
N HIS A 54 -0.86 11.91 20.55
CA HIS A 54 -1.75 12.97 21.00
C HIS A 54 -1.79 12.98 22.55
N PRO A 55 -1.74 14.14 23.22
CA PRO A 55 -1.76 14.22 24.69
C PRO A 55 -2.96 13.48 25.33
N ASP A 56 -4.11 13.51 24.65
CA ASP A 56 -5.34 12.87 25.13
C ASP A 56 -5.43 11.37 24.78
N LEU A 57 -4.46 10.82 24.04
CA LEU A 57 -4.47 9.40 23.71
C LEU A 57 -3.99 8.58 24.92
N LYS A 58 -4.94 7.90 25.58
CA LYS A 58 -4.62 6.97 26.68
C LYS A 58 -3.91 5.74 26.12
N VAL A 59 -2.59 5.70 26.24
CA VAL A 59 -1.78 4.51 25.95
C VAL A 59 -1.64 3.69 27.23
N PRO A 60 -1.98 2.37 27.22
CA PRO A 60 -1.83 1.53 28.41
C PRO A 60 -0.38 1.49 28.90
N GLU A 61 -0.17 1.60 30.21
CA GLU A 61 1.15 1.45 30.82
C GLU A 61 1.79 0.10 30.45
N GLY A 62 3.08 0.09 30.14
CA GLY A 62 3.79 -1.11 29.65
C GLY A 62 3.72 -1.34 28.13
N SER A 63 2.84 -0.63 27.40
CA SER A 63 2.83 -0.65 25.92
C SER A 63 4.00 0.10 25.28
N ARG A 64 4.70 0.90 26.09
CA ARG A 64 5.90 1.69 25.73
C ARG A 64 7.13 0.78 25.76
N LYS A 65 7.33 -0.01 24.71
CA LYS A 65 8.63 -0.67 24.48
C LYS A 65 9.52 0.29 23.68
N ASN A 66 10.84 0.19 23.86
CA ASN A 66 11.84 0.86 23.02
C ASN A 66 11.85 0.20 21.64
N TYR A 67 10.83 0.49 20.83
CA TYR A 67 10.84 0.05 19.44
C TYR A 67 11.87 0.85 18.67
N GLU A 68 12.68 0.15 17.87
CA GLU A 68 13.61 0.81 16.96
C GLU A 68 12.85 1.75 16.04
N LYS A 69 13.42 2.93 15.80
CA LYS A 69 12.80 3.96 14.98
C LYS A 69 12.96 3.59 13.50
N ILE A 70 11.98 2.89 12.97
CA ILE A 70 11.88 2.53 11.56
C ILE A 70 11.01 3.57 10.84
N SER A 71 11.38 3.95 9.62
CA SER A 71 10.54 4.83 8.79
C SER A 71 9.21 4.16 8.46
N SER A 72 8.12 4.94 8.34
CA SER A 72 6.82 4.38 7.92
C SER A 72 6.90 3.69 6.56
N PHE A 73 7.75 4.17 5.66
CA PHE A 73 7.97 3.55 4.37
C PHE A 73 8.54 2.13 4.48
N ASN A 74 9.61 1.95 5.26
CA ASN A 74 10.24 0.63 5.43
C ASN A 74 9.32 -0.34 6.20
N ALA A 75 8.62 0.15 7.22
CA ALA A 75 7.63 -0.64 7.93
C ALA A 75 6.46 -1.04 7.01
N GLY A 76 6.00 -0.12 6.16
CA GLY A 76 4.95 -0.39 5.18
C GLY A 76 5.38 -1.42 4.14
N LEU A 77 6.60 -1.30 3.61
CA LEU A 77 7.15 -2.24 2.64
C LEU A 77 7.24 -3.67 3.21
N LEU A 78 7.71 -3.81 4.46
CA LEU A 78 7.78 -5.11 5.12
C LEU A 78 6.39 -5.73 5.31
N VAL A 79 5.42 -4.95 5.78
CA VAL A 79 4.04 -5.42 5.98
C VAL A 79 3.40 -5.84 4.65
N VAL A 80 3.55 -5.03 3.60
CA VAL A 80 3.00 -5.34 2.27
C VAL A 80 3.66 -6.59 1.69
N ALA A 81 4.98 -6.73 1.78
CA ALA A 81 5.69 -7.90 1.28
C ALA A 81 5.27 -9.20 1.99
N SER A 82 5.16 -9.17 3.32
CA SER A 82 4.70 -10.33 4.10
C SER A 82 3.24 -10.68 3.80
N LEU A 83 2.34 -9.69 3.79
CA LEU A 83 0.92 -9.90 3.50
C LEU A 83 0.69 -10.45 2.09
N LEU A 84 1.42 -9.97 1.09
CA LEU A 84 1.30 -10.48 -0.27
C LEU A 84 1.88 -11.89 -0.43
N SER A 85 2.86 -12.28 0.39
CA SER A 85 3.39 -13.65 0.39
C SER A 85 2.47 -14.67 1.07
N GLU A 86 1.65 -14.22 2.03
CA GLU A 86 0.77 -15.09 2.81
C GLU A 86 -0.69 -15.08 2.33
N CYS A 87 -1.13 -14.00 1.69
CA CYS A 87 -2.52 -13.80 1.29
C CYS A 87 -2.62 -13.19 -0.12
N GLU A 88 -2.48 -14.03 -1.14
CA GLU A 88 -2.73 -13.63 -2.54
C GLU A 88 -4.13 -13.06 -2.76
N GLU A 89 -5.12 -13.46 -1.93
CA GLU A 89 -6.49 -12.93 -1.95
C GLU A 89 -6.59 -11.42 -1.70
N LEU A 90 -5.56 -10.81 -1.09
CA LEU A 90 -5.49 -9.37 -0.86
C LEU A 90 -5.10 -8.58 -2.11
N LEU A 91 -4.57 -9.26 -3.14
CA LEU A 91 -4.42 -8.66 -4.45
C LEU A 91 -5.81 -8.29 -4.96
N PRO A 92 -5.97 -7.14 -5.64
CA PRO A 92 -7.24 -6.83 -6.26
C PRO A 92 -7.63 -7.97 -7.21
N PHE A 93 -8.91 -8.40 -7.14
CA PHE A 93 -9.54 -9.44 -7.99
C PHE A 93 -9.30 -9.29 -9.50
N ILE A 94 -8.76 -8.15 -9.90
CA ILE A 94 -8.31 -7.79 -11.22
C ILE A 94 -7.20 -8.73 -11.74
N PHE A 95 -6.39 -9.34 -10.86
CA PHE A 95 -5.36 -10.30 -11.28
C PHE A 95 -5.89 -11.72 -11.53
N THR A 96 -7.07 -12.08 -11.01
CA THR A 96 -7.62 -13.44 -11.16
C THR A 96 -8.22 -13.72 -12.55
N LEU A 97 -8.45 -12.69 -13.37
CA LEU A 97 -9.01 -12.83 -14.72
C LEU A 97 -7.98 -13.17 -15.81
N SER A 98 -6.66 -13.15 -15.52
CA SER A 98 -5.65 -13.58 -16.50
C SER A 98 -5.24 -15.06 -16.37
N ALA A 99 -5.83 -15.80 -15.43
CA ALA A 99 -5.50 -17.21 -15.17
C ALA A 99 -6.50 -18.21 -15.78
N GLN A 100 -7.41 -17.75 -16.65
CA GLN A 100 -8.34 -18.60 -17.41
C GLN A 100 -8.15 -18.38 -18.92
N THR A 101 -7.10 -18.96 -19.48
CA THR A 101 -6.97 -19.28 -20.92
C THR A 101 -6.22 -20.58 -21.08
#